data_AF-A0A762GPR7-F1
#
_entry.id   AF-A0A762GPR7-F1
#
_cell.length_a   1.000
_cell.length_b   1.000
_cell.length_c   1.000
_cell.angle_alpha   90.00
_cell.angle_beta   90.00
_cell.angle_gamma   90.00
#
_symmetry.space_group_name_H-M   'P 1'
#
loop_
_entity.id
_entity.type
_entity.pdbx_description
1 polymer ?
#
loop_
_entity_poly.entity_id
_entity_poly.type
_entity_poly.pdbx_seq_one_letter_code
_entity_poly.pdbx_strand_id
1 'polypeptide(L)' 'MITQLFVLAVYSCHISGACDYEAYKTYDSKSECEQAIYDERIINGECFPVDGIIRREELNH' A
#
# COMPACT_ATOMS: atom_id res chain seq x y z
N MET A 1 21.52 -0.27 7.44
CA MET A 1 20.78 -0.89 6.32
C MET A 1 19.42 -0.23 6.29
N ILE A 2 19.03 0.36 5.15
CA ILE A 2 17.66 0.88 4.98
C ILE A 2 16.82 -0.32 4.53
N THR A 3 15.90 -0.77 5.37
CA THR A 3 14.88 -1.76 5.00
C THR A 3 13.85 -1.06 4.13
N GLN A 4 13.73 -1.50 2.87
CA GLN A 4 12.72 -0.99 1.94
C GLN A 4 11.36 -1.56 2.30
N LEU A 5 10.40 -0.69 2.61
CA LEU A 5 9.02 -1.09 2.86
C LEU A 5 8.23 -1.13 1.56
N PHE A 6 7.16 -1.92 1.54
CA PHE A 6 6.22 -2.03 0.43
C PHE A 6 4.81 -1.75 0.91
N VAL A 7 4.08 -0.90 0.18
CA VAL A 7 2.66 -0.66 0.41
C VAL A 7 1.84 -1.45 -0.61
N LEU A 8 0.90 -2.24 -0.13
CA LEU A 8 -0.19 -2.76 -0.94
C LEU A 8 -1.20 -1.62 -1.12
N ALA A 9 -1.40 -1.20 -2.36
CA ALA A 9 -2.42 -0.24 -2.72
C ALA A 9 -3.46 -0.88 -3.63
N VAL A 10 -4.70 -0.41 -3.51
CA VAL A 10 -5.84 -0.89 -4.30
C VAL A 10 -6.26 0.22 -5.24
N TYR A 11 -6.35 -0.10 -6.52
CA TYR A 11 -6.87 0.83 -7.51
C TYR A 11 -8.40 0.91 -7.40
N SER A 12 -8.91 2.08 -7.06
CA SER A 12 -10.34 2.36 -6.92
C SER A 12 -10.73 3.58 -7.76
N CYS A 13 -11.99 3.62 -8.20
CA CYS A 13 -12.53 4.75 -8.94
C CYS A 13 -13.68 5.37 -8.15
N HIS A 14 -13.60 6.67 -7.92
CA HIS A 14 -14.66 7.44 -7.31
C HIS A 14 -15.79 7.71 -8.31
N ILE A 15 -16.98 8.01 -7.78
CA ILE A 15 -18.18 8.35 -8.56
C ILE A 15 -17.93 9.60 -9.45
N SER A 16 -17.00 10.47 -9.06
CA SER A 16 -16.55 11.62 -9.85
C SER A 16 -15.77 11.26 -11.12
N GLY A 17 -15.41 10.00 -11.32
CA GLY A 17 -14.59 9.52 -12.44
C GLY A 17 -13.08 9.64 -12.24
N ALA A 18 -12.63 10.16 -11.09
CA ALA A 18 -11.22 10.06 -10.68
C ALA A 18 -10.93 8.64 -10.20
N CYS A 19 -9.80 8.08 -10.61
CA CYS A 19 -9.33 6.78 -10.16
C CYS A 19 -7.93 6.92 -9.60
N ASP A 20 -7.73 6.34 -8.42
CA ASP A 20 -6.54 6.54 -7.61
C ASP A 20 -6.12 5.21 -6.99
N TYR A 21 -4.87 5.16 -6.51
CA TYR A 21 -4.40 4.06 -5.67
C TYR A 21 -4.58 4.43 -4.20
N GLU A 22 -5.32 3.62 -3.46
CA GLU A 22 -5.52 3.79 -2.02
C GLU A 22 -4.62 2.82 -1.25
N ALA A 23 -3.84 3.35 -0.30
CA ALA A 23 -2.99 2.52 0.54
C ALA A 23 -3.84 1.62 1.46
N TYR A 24 -3.59 0.32 1.41
CA TYR A 24 -4.31 -0.68 2.19
C TYR A 24 -3.49 -1.17 3.38
N LYS A 25 -2.26 -1.66 3.13
CA LYS A 25 -1.38 -2.22 4.17
C LYS A 25 0.09 -2.16 3.77
N THR A 26 0.99 -2.22 4.75
CA THR A 26 2.44 -2.19 4.52
C THR A 26 3.11 -3.50 4.93
N TYR A 27 4.21 -3.83 4.26
CA TYR A 27 4.96 -5.07 4.37
C TYR A 27 6.47 -4.80 4.33
N ASP A 28 7.25 -5.66 4.97
CA ASP A 28 8.71 -5.56 5.04
C ASP A 28 9.41 -6.10 3.78
N SER A 29 8.67 -6.80 2.92
CA SER A 29 9.17 -7.33 1.66
C SER A 29 8.14 -7.29 0.53
N LYS A 30 8.62 -7.22 -0.71
CA LYS A 30 7.75 -7.27 -1.89
C LYS A 30 6.98 -8.59 -1.98
N SER A 31 7.65 -9.71 -1.67
CA SER A 31 7.06 -11.05 -1.76
C SER A 31 5.90 -11.23 -0.80
N GLU A 32 6.00 -10.72 0.44
CA GLU A 32 4.89 -10.77 1.40
C GLU A 32 3.71 -9.92 0.95
N CYS A 33 4.00 -8.74 0.39
CA CYS A 33 2.98 -7.86 -0.18
C CYS A 33 2.23 -8.54 -1.34
N GLU A 34 2.97 -9.12 -2.29
CA GLU A 34 2.40 -9.83 -3.45
C GLU A 34 1.60 -11.05 -2.98
N GLN A 35 2.09 -11.80 -2.00
CA GLN A 35 1.39 -12.95 -1.45
C GLN A 35 0.04 -12.55 -0.81
N ALA A 36 0.01 -11.42 -0.09
CA ALA A 36 -1.23 -10.90 0.49
C ALA A 36 -2.31 -10.58 -0.56
N ILE A 37 -1.93 -10.14 -1.77
CA ILE A 37 -2.88 -9.93 -2.88
C ILE A 37 -3.63 -11.22 -3.20
N TYR A 38 -2.90 -12.34 -3.27
CA TYR A 38 -3.49 -13.65 -3.56
C TYR A 38 -4.32 -14.19 -2.39
N ASP A 39 -3.79 -14.11 -1.17
CA ASP A 39 -4.41 -14.68 0.03
C ASP A 39 -5.70 -13.95 0.40
N GLU A 40 -5.68 -12.62 0.33
CA GLU A 40 -6.84 -11.76 0.63
C GLU A 40 -7.76 -11.56 -0.60
N ARG A 41 -7.38 -12.11 -1.76
CA ARG A 41 -8.11 -11.99 -3.04
C ARG A 41 -8.38 -10.53 -3.43
N ILE A 42 -7.39 -9.67 -3.24
CA ILE A 42 -7.51 -8.24 -3.52
C ILE A 42 -7.47 -8.03 -5.03
N ILE A 43 -8.61 -7.57 -5.57
CA ILE A 43 -8.74 -7.24 -6.99
C ILE A 43 -8.11 -5.86 -7.23
N ASN A 44 -7.32 -5.75 -8.30
CA ASN A 44 -6.56 -4.53 -8.64
C ASN A 44 -5.60 -4.06 -7.52
N GLY A 45 -5.07 -5.01 -6.75
CA GLY A 45 -4.00 -4.76 -5.79
C GLY A 45 -2.64 -4.67 -6.47
N GLU A 46 -1.81 -3.73 -6.03
CA GLU A 46 -0.43 -3.57 -6.50
C GLU A 46 0.49 -3.18 -5.35
N CYS A 47 1.74 -3.64 -5.41
CA CYS A 47 2.75 -3.43 -4.38
C CYS A 47 3.78 -2.39 -4.81
N PHE A 48 3.81 -1.25 -4.11
CA PHE A 48 4.73 -0.14 -4.39
C PHE A 48 5.82 -0.03 -3.33
N PRO A 49 7.09 0.20 -3.70
CA PRO A 49 8.13 0.52 -2.73
C PRO A 49 7.87 1.90 -2.12
N VAL A 50 8.08 2.03 -0.80
CA VAL A 50 7.97 3.31 -0.09
C VAL A 50 9.21 3.60 0.75
N ASP A 51 9.65 4.85 0.71
CA ASP A 51 10.84 5.31 1.44
C ASP A 51 10.61 5.41 2.96
N GLY A 52 9.35 5.45 3.40
CA GLY A 52 8.97 5.50 4.81
C GLY A 52 7.46 5.61 4.99
N ILE A 53 6.99 5.41 6.22
CA ILE A 53 5.58 5.55 6.62
C ILE A 53 5.50 6.70 7.61
N ILE A 54 4.71 7.73 7.30
CA ILE A 54 4.40 8.81 8.25
C ILE A 54 3.22 8.36 9.09
N ARG A 55 3.40 8.20 10.41
CA ARG A 55 2.29 7.86 11.31
C ARG A 55 1.59 9.14 11.75
N ARG A 56 0.26 9.13 11.82
CA ARG A 56 -0.54 10.30 12.21
C ARG A 56 -0.14 10.89 13.58
N GLU A 57 0.42 10.06 14.45
CA GLU A 57 0.95 10.46 15.77
C GLU A 57 2.12 11.44 15.68
N GLU A 58 2.87 11.42 14.56
CA GLU A 58 4.02 12.28 14.31
C GLU A 58 3.65 13.60 13.61
N LEU A 59 2.38 13.75 13.17
CA LEU A 59 1.88 14.95 12.48
C LEU A 59 1.24 15.98 13.43
N ASN A 60 1.13 15.66 14.73
CA ASN A 60 0.51 16.53 15.75
C ASN A 60 1.54 17.23 16.66
N HIS A 61 2.81 17.31 16.24
CA HIS A 61 3.88 18.02 16.93
C HIS A 61 4.56 19.01 15.99
#